data_AF-A0A1Q3BHQ6-F1
#
_entry.id   AF-A0A1Q3BHQ6-F1
#
_cell.length_a   1.000
_cell.length_b   1.000
_cell.length_c   1.000
_cell.angle_alpha   90.00
_cell.angle_beta   90.00
_cell.angle_gamma   90.00
#
_symmetry.space_group_name_H-M   'P 1'
#
loop_
_entity.id
_entity.type
_entity.pdbx_description
1 polymer ?
#
loop_
_entity_poly.entity_id
_entity_poly.type
_entity_poly.pdbx_seq_one_letter_code
_entity_poly.pdbx_strand_id
1 'polypeptide(L)'
;MTRSWALNTEGPPLVTLHKKLLRCKYAFSSLQKQKKEDLHNQILGASLQIQHLEVKLQSDFDKDSLCDLNGANQLLTSLLTKEEGMLRDKARVKWLSEGDRNTAFFHACIKEKRNQMHLNFILPDGSHTDNSNTLGPMAVEHFSQILTSDFPSPFLHPLSLDKSSRQSSDLLTFIPRIVTNQQNAYLCHPP
;
A
#
# COMPACT_ATOMS: atom_id res chain seq x y z
N MET A 1 -35.41 11.16 -7.92
CA MET A 1 -35.48 9.99 -8.84
C MET A 1 -36.84 9.87 -9.51
N THR A 2 -37.95 10.04 -8.77
CA THR A 2 -39.33 10.00 -9.29
C THR A 2 -39.59 10.97 -10.45
N ARG A 3 -38.98 12.17 -10.43
CA ARG A 3 -39.10 13.16 -11.51
C ARG A 3 -38.50 12.70 -12.85
N SER A 4 -37.37 11.98 -12.86
CA SER A 4 -36.70 11.57 -14.10
C SER A 4 -37.48 10.47 -14.84
N TRP A 5 -38.19 9.60 -14.12
CA TRP A 5 -39.01 8.52 -14.66
C TRP A 5 -40.41 8.97 -15.11
N ALA A 6 -40.99 9.95 -14.41
CA ALA A 6 -42.35 10.44 -14.62
C ALA A 6 -42.54 11.31 -15.87
N LEU A 7 -41.46 11.75 -16.52
CA LEU A 7 -41.52 12.58 -17.71
C LEU A 7 -42.09 11.79 -18.91
N ASN A 8 -43.11 12.36 -19.56
CA ASN A 8 -43.69 11.78 -20.76
C ASN A 8 -42.65 11.71 -21.89
N THR A 9 -42.65 10.59 -22.60
CA THR A 9 -41.76 10.34 -23.75
C THR A 9 -42.60 9.76 -24.87
N GLU A 10 -42.50 10.35 -26.05
CA GLU A 10 -43.24 9.92 -27.22
C GLU A 10 -42.53 8.75 -27.91
N GLY A 11 -43.34 7.82 -28.41
CA GLY A 11 -42.91 6.66 -29.19
C GLY A 11 -43.64 5.37 -28.81
N PRO A 12 -43.33 4.27 -29.52
CA PRO A 12 -43.79 2.94 -29.16
C PRO A 12 -43.40 2.57 -27.72
N PRO A 13 -44.18 1.73 -27.02
CA PRO A 13 -43.98 1.44 -25.58
C PRO A 13 -42.54 1.06 -25.19
N LEU A 14 -41.86 0.25 -26.01
CA LEU A 14 -40.48 -0.16 -25.78
C LEU A 14 -39.47 0.99 -25.91
N VAL A 15 -39.70 1.92 -26.85
CA VAL A 15 -38.87 3.11 -27.06
C VAL A 15 -39.03 4.09 -25.91
N THR A 16 -40.26 4.29 -25.43
CA THR A 16 -40.58 5.08 -24.23
C THR A 16 -39.87 4.51 -23.01
N LEU A 17 -39.94 3.18 -22.80
CA LEU A 17 -39.22 2.51 -21.71
C LEU A 17 -37.70 2.72 -21.82
N HIS A 18 -37.11 2.50 -22.99
CA HIS A 18 -35.68 2.68 -23.21
C HIS A 18 -35.22 4.12 -22.92
N LYS A 19 -35.97 5.12 -23.40
CA LYS A 19 -35.70 6.54 -23.12
C LYS A 19 -35.75 6.85 -21.63
N LYS A 20 -36.73 6.31 -20.91
CA LYS A 20 -36.84 6.47 -19.44
C LYS A 20 -35.68 5.82 -18.69
N LEU A 21 -35.27 4.62 -19.10
CA LEU A 21 -34.11 3.92 -18.54
C LEU A 21 -32.81 4.69 -18.77
N LEU A 22 -32.57 5.18 -19.99
CA LEU A 22 -31.39 6.01 -20.30
C LEU A 22 -31.36 7.27 -19.45
N ARG A 23 -32.48 7.99 -19.34
CA ARG A 23 -32.55 9.19 -18.50
C ARG A 23 -32.23 8.88 -17.05
N CYS A 24 -32.75 7.77 -16.52
CA CYS A 24 -32.41 7.33 -15.19
C CYS A 24 -30.92 7.02 -15.08
N LYS A 25 -30.33 6.25 -16.02
CA LYS A 25 -28.90 5.94 -16.06
C LYS A 25 -28.04 7.21 -15.96
N TYR A 26 -28.34 8.25 -16.75
CA TYR A 26 -27.59 9.51 -16.70
C TYR A 26 -27.75 10.24 -15.36
N ALA A 27 -28.98 10.30 -14.83
CA ALA A 27 -29.23 10.91 -13.52
C ALA A 27 -28.49 10.16 -12.40
N PHE A 28 -28.51 8.82 -12.40
CA PHE A 28 -27.76 7.99 -11.45
C PHE A 28 -26.25 8.19 -11.60
N SER A 29 -25.73 8.22 -12.81
CA SER A 29 -24.31 8.46 -13.08
C SER A 29 -23.84 9.82 -12.57
N SER A 30 -24.66 10.86 -12.75
CA SER A 30 -24.38 12.20 -12.23
C SER A 30 -24.39 12.24 -10.71
N LEU A 31 -25.41 11.65 -10.07
CA LEU A 31 -25.50 11.55 -8.60
C LEU A 31 -24.33 10.74 -8.02
N GLN A 32 -23.92 9.66 -8.68
CA GLN A 32 -22.78 8.86 -8.26
C GLN A 32 -21.48 9.66 -8.34
N LYS A 33 -21.29 10.46 -9.40
CA LYS A 33 -20.13 11.34 -9.54
C LYS A 33 -20.09 12.38 -8.42
N GLN A 34 -21.22 13.06 -8.18
CA GLN A 34 -21.32 14.06 -7.10
C GLN A 34 -21.04 13.45 -5.72
N LYS A 35 -21.58 12.26 -5.41
CA LYS A 35 -21.30 11.58 -4.15
C LYS A 35 -19.83 11.20 -3.99
N LYS A 36 -19.15 10.81 -5.08
CA LYS A 36 -17.72 10.52 -5.05
C LYS A 36 -16.91 11.80 -4.76
N GLU A 37 -17.24 12.89 -5.43
CA GLU A 37 -16.57 14.18 -5.22
C GLU A 37 -16.78 14.70 -3.79
N ASP A 38 -18.01 14.60 -3.27
CA ASP A 38 -18.34 14.95 -1.89
C ASP A 38 -17.55 14.11 -0.88
N LEU A 39 -17.52 12.77 -1.05
CA LEU A 39 -16.72 11.89 -0.19
C LEU A 39 -15.23 12.25 -0.24
N HIS A 40 -14.69 12.52 -1.42
CA HIS A 40 -13.30 12.91 -1.59
C HIS A 40 -13.00 14.24 -0.88
N ASN A 41 -13.89 15.23 -1.01
CA ASN A 41 -13.75 16.50 -0.31
C ASN A 41 -13.82 16.34 1.22
N GLN A 42 -14.67 15.44 1.73
CA GLN A 42 -14.71 15.12 3.16
C GLN A 42 -13.41 14.47 3.66
N ILE A 43 -12.82 13.57 2.88
CA ILE A 43 -11.52 12.96 3.19
C ILE A 43 -10.43 14.04 3.23
N LEU A 44 -10.37 14.90 2.22
CA LEU A 44 -9.41 16.02 2.20
C LEU A 44 -9.58 16.94 3.40
N GLY A 45 -10.82 17.30 3.74
CA GLY A 45 -11.13 18.13 4.90
C GLY A 45 -10.70 17.49 6.21
N ALA A 46 -10.99 16.21 6.42
CA ALA A 46 -10.57 15.48 7.61
C ALA A 46 -9.04 15.39 7.73
N SER A 47 -8.34 15.10 6.62
CA SER A 47 -6.88 15.06 6.60
C SER A 47 -6.24 16.42 6.92
N LEU A 48 -6.78 17.50 6.37
CA LEU A 48 -6.31 18.86 6.69
C LEU A 48 -6.56 19.21 8.16
N GLN A 49 -7.70 18.82 8.72
CA GLN A 49 -8.00 19.02 10.14
C GLN A 49 -7.01 18.26 11.03
N ILE A 50 -6.69 17.00 10.69
CA ILE A 50 -5.67 16.22 11.42
C ILE A 50 -4.33 16.94 11.36
N GLN A 51 -3.87 17.35 10.18
CA GLN A 51 -2.60 18.06 10.03
C GLN A 51 -2.55 19.35 10.87
N HIS A 52 -3.63 20.13 10.89
CA HIS A 52 -3.71 21.34 11.70
C HIS A 52 -3.64 21.03 13.21
N LEU A 53 -4.34 19.99 13.67
CA LEU A 53 -4.34 19.58 15.08
C LEU A 53 -2.98 19.01 15.50
N GLU A 54 -2.30 18.27 14.63
CA GLU A 54 -0.95 17.75 14.86
C GLU A 54 0.06 18.90 15.04
N VAL A 55 0.03 19.90 14.17
CA VAL A 55 0.90 21.08 14.28
C VAL A 55 0.60 21.86 15.57
N LYS A 56 -0.68 22.05 15.91
CA LYS A 56 -1.08 22.73 17.15
C LYS A 56 -0.57 22.00 18.39
N LEU A 57 -0.65 20.67 18.41
CA LEU A 57 -0.19 19.83 19.52
C LEU A 57 1.34 19.77 19.63
N GLN A 58 2.06 19.97 18.52
CA GLN A 58 3.53 20.10 18.54
C GLN A 58 3.98 21.40 19.20
N SER A 59 3.22 22.50 19.06
CA SER A 59 3.54 23.77 19.72
C SER A 59 3.11 23.81 21.18
N ASP A 60 1.86 23.41 21.48
CA ASP A 60 1.29 23.44 22.83
C ASP A 60 0.49 22.17 23.08
N PHE A 61 0.82 21.44 24.16
CA PHE A 61 0.07 20.25 24.52
C PHE A 61 -1.26 20.63 25.18
N ASP A 62 -2.36 20.20 24.54
CA ASP A 62 -3.72 20.41 25.01
C ASP A 62 -4.53 19.10 24.90
N LYS A 63 -5.16 18.69 26.00
CA LYS A 63 -5.90 17.42 26.07
C LYS A 63 -7.17 17.46 25.21
N ASP A 64 -7.83 18.61 25.09
CA ASP A 64 -9.03 18.75 24.28
C ASP A 64 -8.68 18.63 22.79
N SER A 65 -7.61 19.30 22.36
CA SER A 65 -7.06 19.16 20.99
C SER A 65 -6.64 17.72 20.66
N LEU A 66 -6.16 16.94 21.63
CA LEU A 66 -5.84 15.51 21.45
C LEU A 66 -7.10 14.65 21.29
N CYS A 67 -8.18 14.96 22.02
CA CYS A 67 -9.47 14.30 21.83
C CYS A 67 -10.04 14.59 20.44
N ASP A 68 -9.97 15.84 19.99
CA ASP A 68 -10.40 16.25 18.65
C ASP A 68 -9.59 15.56 17.55
N LEU A 69 -8.28 15.42 17.73
CA LEU A 69 -7.40 14.70 16.79
C LEU A 69 -7.80 13.24 16.67
N ASN A 70 -8.09 12.56 17.79
CA ASN A 70 -8.54 11.18 17.77
C ASN A 70 -9.90 11.05 17.08
N GLY A 71 -10.83 11.98 17.34
CA GLY A 71 -12.13 12.03 16.65
C GLY A 71 -11.99 12.23 15.14
N ALA A 72 -11.10 13.13 14.70
CA ALA A 72 -10.82 13.36 13.29
C ALA A 72 -10.18 12.13 12.61
N ASN A 73 -9.29 11.42 13.30
CA ASN A 73 -8.70 10.17 12.81
C ASN A 73 -9.76 9.05 12.66
N GLN A 74 -10.67 8.92 13.61
CA GLN A 74 -11.79 7.97 13.50
C GLN A 74 -12.71 8.31 12.33
N LEU A 75 -13.02 9.60 12.15
CA LEU A 75 -13.80 10.07 11.02
C LEU A 75 -13.10 9.75 9.69
N LEU A 76 -11.82 10.10 9.55
CA LEU A 76 -11.02 9.80 8.35
C LEU A 76 -11.03 8.31 8.04
N THR A 77 -10.79 7.47 9.05
CA THR A 77 -10.85 6.00 8.91
C THR A 77 -12.20 5.56 8.35
N SER A 78 -13.31 6.07 8.91
CA SER A 78 -14.66 5.72 8.45
C SER A 78 -14.94 6.16 7.01
N LEU A 79 -14.40 7.31 6.59
CA LEU A 79 -14.55 7.82 5.22
C LEU A 79 -13.73 6.98 4.22
N LEU A 80 -12.51 6.60 4.59
CA LEU A 80 -11.67 5.70 3.79
C LEU A 80 -12.31 4.33 3.62
N THR A 81 -12.92 3.76 4.67
CA THR A 81 -13.68 2.50 4.56
C THR A 81 -14.85 2.61 3.58
N LYS A 82 -15.56 3.75 3.57
CA LYS A 82 -16.63 3.99 2.58
C LYS A 82 -16.08 4.09 1.16
N GLU A 83 -14.97 4.79 0.97
CA GLU A 83 -14.32 4.90 -0.35
C GLU A 83 -13.86 3.54 -0.86
N GLU A 84 -13.21 2.75 0.00
CA GLU A 84 -12.79 1.39 -0.31
C GLU A 84 -13.97 0.51 -0.72
N GLY A 85 -15.08 0.57 0.02
CA GLY A 85 -16.32 -0.14 -0.35
C GLY A 85 -16.80 0.22 -1.76
N MET A 86 -16.82 1.51 -2.11
CA MET A 86 -17.19 1.97 -3.45
C MET A 86 -16.21 1.50 -4.53
N LEU A 87 -14.91 1.46 -4.24
CA LEU A 87 -13.89 0.98 -5.15
C LEU A 87 -14.00 -0.53 -5.38
N ARG A 88 -14.29 -1.29 -4.32
CA ARG A 88 -14.53 -2.73 -4.38
C ARG A 88 -15.72 -3.06 -5.27
N ASP A 89 -16.83 -2.34 -5.14
CA ASP A 89 -18.01 -2.54 -5.98
C ASP A 89 -17.70 -2.25 -7.46
N LYS A 90 -16.95 -1.17 -7.74
CA LYS A 90 -16.50 -0.86 -9.10
C LYS A 90 -15.58 -1.94 -9.66
N ALA A 91 -14.63 -2.43 -8.87
CA ALA A 91 -13.75 -3.51 -9.26
C ALA A 91 -14.53 -4.79 -9.58
N ARG A 92 -15.54 -5.12 -8.76
CA ARG A 92 -16.43 -6.27 -8.99
C ARG A 92 -17.22 -6.13 -10.28
N VAL A 93 -17.82 -4.98 -10.55
CA VAL A 93 -18.56 -4.72 -11.80
C VAL A 93 -17.61 -4.81 -13.00
N LYS A 94 -16.42 -4.23 -12.89
CA LYS A 94 -15.40 -4.29 -13.94
C LYS A 94 -14.98 -5.73 -14.21
N TRP A 95 -14.70 -6.51 -13.16
CA TRP A 95 -14.37 -7.93 -13.28
C TRP A 95 -15.50 -8.74 -13.91
N LEU A 96 -16.77 -8.52 -13.53
CA LEU A 96 -17.91 -9.16 -14.17
C LEU A 96 -18.05 -8.80 -15.66
N SER A 97 -17.68 -7.57 -16.04
CA SER A 97 -17.72 -7.11 -17.43
C SER A 97 -16.57 -7.65 -18.29
N GLU A 98 -15.38 -7.81 -17.70
CA GLU A 98 -14.16 -8.23 -18.41
C GLU A 98 -13.94 -9.75 -18.33
N GLY A 99 -14.51 -10.42 -17.33
CA GLY A 99 -14.30 -11.85 -17.05
C GLY A 99 -12.82 -12.17 -16.78
N ASP A 100 -12.40 -13.39 -17.14
CA ASP A 100 -10.99 -13.83 -17.07
C ASP A 100 -10.06 -13.10 -18.07
N ARG A 101 -10.60 -12.21 -18.91
CA ARG A 101 -9.81 -11.36 -19.82
C ARG A 101 -9.26 -10.10 -19.15
N ASN A 102 -9.28 -9.99 -17.82
CA ASN A 102 -8.63 -8.88 -17.09
C ASN A 102 -7.09 -8.98 -17.12
N THR A 103 -6.54 -9.14 -18.33
CA THR A 103 -5.11 -9.25 -18.62
C THR A 103 -4.39 -7.97 -18.25
N ALA A 104 -5.02 -6.80 -18.41
CA ALA A 104 -4.41 -5.52 -18.06
C ALA A 104 -4.06 -5.42 -16.57
N PHE A 105 -4.97 -5.82 -15.67
CA PHE A 105 -4.69 -5.85 -14.23
C PHE A 105 -3.62 -6.88 -13.89
N PHE A 106 -3.74 -8.10 -14.43
CA PHE A 106 -2.75 -9.15 -14.22
C PHE A 106 -1.34 -8.74 -14.69
N HIS A 107 -1.23 -8.16 -15.88
CA HIS A 107 0.03 -7.66 -16.42
C HIS A 107 0.54 -6.44 -15.65
N ALA A 108 -0.33 -5.57 -15.14
CA ALA A 108 0.07 -4.47 -14.25
C ALA A 108 0.63 -4.98 -12.92
N CYS A 109 -0.03 -5.93 -12.26
CA CYS A 109 0.48 -6.57 -11.04
C CYS A 109 1.82 -7.29 -11.27
N ILE A 110 1.96 -8.00 -12.39
CA ILE A 110 3.24 -8.64 -12.75
C ILE A 110 4.32 -7.59 -12.99
N LYS A 111 4.01 -6.51 -13.71
CA LYS A 111 4.97 -5.42 -13.98
C LYS A 111 5.44 -4.77 -12.68
N GLU A 112 4.51 -4.47 -11.78
CA GLU A 112 4.84 -3.90 -10.48
C GLU A 112 5.67 -4.86 -9.62
N LYS A 113 5.30 -6.14 -9.57
CA LYS A 113 6.10 -7.17 -8.89
C LYS A 113 7.51 -7.27 -9.48
N ARG A 114 7.65 -7.21 -10.81
CA ARG A 114 8.97 -7.20 -11.46
C ARG A 114 9.78 -5.96 -11.08
N ASN A 115 9.16 -4.78 -11.08
CA ASN A 115 9.84 -3.54 -10.66
C ASN A 115 10.29 -3.60 -9.19
N GLN A 116 9.47 -4.14 -8.29
CA GLN A 116 9.82 -4.28 -6.87
C GLN A 116 10.95 -5.31 -6.65
N MET A 117 11.00 -6.34 -7.48
CA MET A 117 12.05 -7.38 -7.43
C MET A 117 13.31 -6.99 -8.21
N HIS A 118 13.31 -5.85 -8.90
CA HIS A 118 14.46 -5.36 -9.66
C HIS A 118 15.47 -4.74 -8.70
N LEU A 119 16.53 -5.49 -8.39
CA LEU A 119 17.60 -5.06 -7.49
C LEU A 119 18.67 -4.31 -8.28
N ASN A 120 18.59 -2.98 -8.28
CA ASN A 120 19.64 -2.13 -8.84
C ASN A 120 20.73 -1.87 -7.80
N PHE A 121 21.95 -2.33 -8.06
CA PHE A 121 23.13 -1.90 -7.31
C PHE A 121 23.92 -0.86 -8.10
N ILE A 122 24.38 0.14 -7.36
CA ILE A 122 25.28 1.17 -7.87
C ILE A 122 26.70 0.67 -7.64
N LEU A 123 27.45 0.55 -8.72
CA LEU A 123 28.86 0.22 -8.71
C LEU A 123 29.68 1.40 -8.16
N PRO A 124 30.91 1.16 -7.66
CA PRO A 124 31.79 2.21 -7.15
C PRO A 124 32.13 3.31 -8.17
N ASP A 125 32.01 3.02 -9.46
CA ASP A 125 32.21 3.96 -10.57
C ASP A 125 30.95 4.80 -10.90
N GLY A 126 29.86 4.61 -10.15
CA GLY A 126 28.57 5.27 -10.37
C GLY A 126 27.68 4.61 -11.43
N SER A 127 28.12 3.54 -12.08
CA SER A 127 27.32 2.81 -13.05
C SER A 127 26.32 1.86 -12.37
N HIS A 128 25.22 1.54 -13.04
CA HIS A 128 24.21 0.62 -12.52
C HIS A 128 24.40 -0.76 -13.14
N THR A 129 24.20 -1.80 -12.33
CA THR A 129 24.27 -3.18 -12.80
C THR A 129 23.09 -3.99 -12.26
N ASP A 130 22.43 -4.70 -13.17
CA ASP A 130 21.31 -5.62 -12.91
C ASP A 130 21.71 -7.08 -13.22
N ASN A 131 23.00 -7.33 -13.47
CA ASN A 131 23.52 -8.66 -13.75
C ASN A 131 23.55 -9.50 -12.47
N SER A 132 22.75 -10.57 -12.41
CA SER A 132 22.70 -11.47 -11.25
C SER A 132 24.07 -12.06 -10.86
N ASN A 133 24.98 -12.25 -11.82
CA ASN A 133 26.30 -12.83 -11.60
C ASN A 133 27.27 -11.89 -10.85
N THR A 134 27.06 -10.58 -10.96
CA THR A 134 27.85 -9.56 -10.26
C THR A 134 27.14 -9.07 -9.00
N LEU A 135 25.81 -9.06 -9.01
CA LEU A 135 24.96 -8.67 -7.89
C LEU A 135 25.19 -9.52 -6.64
N GLY A 136 25.22 -10.85 -6.80
CA GLY A 136 25.41 -11.77 -5.68
C GLY A 136 26.71 -11.51 -4.90
N PRO A 137 27.88 -11.52 -5.57
CA PRO A 137 29.16 -11.19 -4.93
C PRO A 137 29.19 -9.80 -4.27
N MET A 138 28.66 -8.77 -4.94
CA MET A 138 28.62 -7.41 -4.37
C MET A 138 27.76 -7.32 -3.12
N ALA A 139 26.61 -7.99 -3.08
CA ALA A 139 25.75 -8.03 -1.91
C ALA A 139 26.46 -8.74 -0.74
N VAL A 140 27.14 -9.86 -1.01
CA VAL A 140 27.92 -10.59 0.00
C VAL A 140 29.04 -9.71 0.56
N GLU A 141 29.80 -9.03 -0.31
CA GLU A 141 30.88 -8.13 0.10
C GLU A 141 30.34 -6.97 0.95
N HIS A 142 29.28 -6.29 0.48
CA HIS A 142 28.66 -5.18 1.18
C HIS A 142 28.16 -5.57 2.59
N PHE A 143 27.37 -6.65 2.69
CA PHE A 143 26.88 -7.09 4.00
C PHE A 143 27.98 -7.68 4.88
N SER A 144 28.99 -8.35 4.31
CA SER A 144 30.15 -8.82 5.07
C SER A 144 30.91 -7.66 5.71
N GLN A 145 31.12 -6.56 4.98
CA GLN A 145 31.78 -5.37 5.51
C GLN A 145 30.98 -4.76 6.67
N ILE A 146 29.66 -4.58 6.49
CA ILE A 146 28.80 -3.97 7.52
C ILE A 146 28.68 -4.88 8.77
N LEU A 147 28.60 -6.20 8.59
CA LEU A 147 28.43 -7.14 9.70
C LEU A 147 29.75 -7.45 10.43
N THR A 148 30.89 -7.25 9.79
CA THR A 148 32.23 -7.51 10.35
C THR A 148 32.98 -6.24 10.77
N SER A 149 32.45 -5.04 10.47
CA SER A 149 33.10 -3.80 10.89
C SER A 149 32.95 -3.54 12.38
N ASP A 150 34.06 -3.22 13.06
CA ASP A 150 34.08 -2.81 14.47
C ASP A 150 33.41 -1.45 14.75
N PHE A 151 33.07 -0.71 13.69
CA PHE A 151 32.42 0.59 13.78
C PHE A 151 30.90 0.46 13.60
N PRO A 152 30.08 1.08 14.47
CA PRO A 152 28.63 1.05 14.32
C PRO A 152 28.23 1.80 13.06
N SER A 153 27.75 1.08 12.04
CA SER A 153 27.19 1.71 10.85
C SER A 153 25.91 2.49 11.24
N PRO A 154 25.72 3.74 10.78
CA PRO A 154 24.49 4.50 11.02
C PRO A 154 23.22 3.78 10.52
N PHE A 155 23.39 2.88 9.55
CA PHE A 155 22.31 2.16 8.88
C PHE A 155 21.92 0.83 9.57
N LEU A 156 22.74 0.32 10.50
CA LEU A 156 22.42 -0.86 11.33
C LEU A 156 21.88 -0.49 12.74
N HIS A 157 21.63 0.79 13.00
CA HIS A 157 20.84 1.24 14.14
C HIS A 157 19.40 0.66 14.26
N PRO A 158 18.73 0.04 13.24
CA PRO A 158 17.32 -0.36 13.36
C PRO A 158 16.99 -1.53 14.30
N LEU A 159 17.95 -2.29 14.82
CA LEU A 159 17.61 -3.36 15.78
C LEU A 159 17.38 -2.85 17.22
N SER A 160 17.51 -1.54 17.48
CA SER A 160 17.14 -0.94 18.78
C SER A 160 17.78 -1.62 20.01
N LEU A 161 18.91 -2.31 19.86
CA LEU A 161 19.65 -2.79 21.02
C LEU A 161 20.52 -1.64 21.52
N ASP A 162 20.05 -1.03 22.61
CA ASP A 162 20.78 -0.08 23.45
C ASP A 162 22.24 -0.54 23.65
N LYS A 163 23.17 0.41 23.75
CA LYS A 163 24.60 0.17 23.96
C LYS A 163 24.87 -0.72 25.18
N SER A 164 23.97 -0.73 26.16
CA SER A 164 24.00 -1.64 27.32
C SER A 164 23.81 -3.12 26.97
N SER A 165 23.12 -3.44 25.86
CA SER A 165 22.89 -4.82 25.43
C SER A 165 24.02 -5.42 24.58
N ARG A 166 24.98 -4.62 24.11
CA ARG A 166 26.17 -5.16 23.41
C ARG A 166 27.09 -5.97 24.32
N GLN A 167 27.02 -5.75 25.64
CA GLN A 167 27.77 -6.57 26.60
C GLN A 167 27.09 -7.92 26.90
N SER A 168 25.84 -8.11 26.48
CA SER A 168 25.06 -9.34 26.71
C SER A 168 24.65 -10.07 25.42
N SER A 169 25.05 -9.60 24.23
CA SER A 169 24.69 -10.28 22.99
C SER A 169 25.72 -11.34 22.62
N ASP A 170 25.80 -12.37 23.47
CA ASP A 170 26.35 -13.70 23.15
C ASP A 170 25.46 -14.43 22.09
N LEU A 171 24.46 -13.75 21.51
CA LEU A 171 23.61 -14.32 20.46
C LEU A 171 24.39 -14.70 19.20
N LEU A 172 25.48 -13.97 18.90
CA LEU A 172 26.32 -14.25 17.72
C LEU A 172 27.31 -15.42 17.94
N THR A 173 27.52 -15.89 19.18
CA THR A 173 28.30 -17.11 19.45
C THR A 173 27.45 -18.37 19.34
N PHE A 174 26.13 -18.26 19.52
CA PHE A 174 25.18 -19.38 19.33
C PHE A 174 24.77 -19.63 17.88
N ILE A 175 25.02 -18.70 16.97
CA ILE A 175 24.78 -18.89 15.54
C ILE A 175 26.02 -19.56 14.93
N PRO A 176 25.94 -20.82 14.49
CA PRO A 176 27.07 -21.48 13.84
C PRO A 176 27.45 -20.69 12.59
N ARG A 177 28.71 -20.23 12.52
CA ARG A 177 29.19 -19.36 11.43
C ARG A 177 29.06 -20.00 10.05
N ILE A 178 29.03 -21.34 9.99
CA ILE A 178 28.78 -22.15 8.80
C ILE A 178 28.02 -23.41 9.27
N VAL A 179 26.87 -23.71 8.67
CA VAL A 179 26.27 -25.06 8.77
C VAL A 179 27.20 -26.00 8.02
N THR A 180 27.90 -26.87 8.75
CA THR A 180 28.81 -27.83 8.13
C THR A 180 28.04 -28.82 7.26
N ASN A 181 28.65 -29.33 6.18
CA ASN A 181 28.02 -30.33 5.30
C ASN A 181 27.50 -31.55 6.09
N GLN A 182 28.13 -31.87 7.22
CA GLN A 182 27.73 -32.94 8.13
C GLN A 182 26.43 -32.62 8.88
N GLN A 183 26.25 -31.37 9.34
CA GLN A 183 25.00 -30.91 9.96
C GLN A 183 23.85 -30.83 8.94
N ASN A 184 24.15 -30.49 7.69
CA ASN A 184 23.17 -30.48 6.60
C ASN A 184 22.72 -31.90 6.21
N ALA A 185 23.65 -32.86 6.17
CA ALA A 185 23.31 -34.28 6.04
C ALA A 185 22.46 -34.78 7.23
N TYR A 186 22.67 -34.21 8.42
CA TYR A 186 21.88 -34.49 9.62
C TYR A 186 20.48 -33.83 9.63
N LEU A 187 20.10 -33.03 8.62
CA LEU A 187 18.76 -32.46 8.51
C LEU A 187 17.98 -33.04 7.32
N CYS A 188 18.69 -33.65 6.37
CA CYS A 188 18.14 -34.21 5.15
C CYS A 188 18.03 -35.74 5.17
N HIS A 189 18.32 -36.42 6.28
CA HIS A 189 18.02 -37.84 6.38
C HIS A 189 16.51 -38.03 6.63
N PRO A 190 15.85 -38.93 5.89
CA PRO A 190 14.46 -39.26 6.16
C PRO A 190 14.33 -39.92 7.54
N PRO A 191 13.15 -39.80 8.18
CA PRO A 191 12.88 -40.32 9.52
C PRO A 191 13.01 -41.84 9.61
#